data_AF-A0A661W2B5-F1
#
_entry.id   AF-A0A661W2B5-F1
#
_cell.length_a   1.000
_cell.length_b   1.000
_cell.length_c   1.000
_cell.angle_alpha   90.00
_cell.angle_beta   90.00
_cell.angle_gamma   90.00
#
_symmetry.space_group_name_H-M   'P 1'
#
loop_
_entity.id
_entity.type
_entity.pdbx_description
1 polymer ?
#
loop_
_entity_poly.entity_id
_entity_poly.type
_entity_poly.pdbx_seq_one_letter_code
_entity_poly.pdbx_strand_id
1 'polypeptide(L)'
;MKGKLLFLGLGLLGTALLIALALSWLQQGNVPSSGGEAGLPQPLNQLQTARQAYAVLQQWSSTWAEDAGPVTLSYSFQRDAQEAGGWSFQLYSPSRRRLANVLVTGSEVWMLREQASLYPQEILAPEDWPVDSDTILTTWWNEWGRTLWQRSHPQSMTLHLGRRAGLVTWQVSLLGKDGQILDFRELQAATGDFLTP
;
A
#
# COMPACT_ATOMS: atom_id res chain seq x y z
N MET A 1 4.21 69.09 -5.93
CA MET A 1 3.19 68.35 -5.14
C MET A 1 2.80 67.03 -5.82
N LYS A 2 3.76 66.11 -6.07
CA LYS A 2 3.54 64.85 -6.83
C LYS A 2 3.68 63.57 -5.98
N GLY A 3 3.60 63.68 -4.65
CA GLY A 3 3.89 62.56 -3.72
C GLY A 3 2.70 61.84 -3.11
N LYS A 4 1.45 62.26 -3.40
CA LYS A 4 0.26 61.73 -2.69
C LYS A 4 -0.59 60.73 -3.47
N LEU A 5 -0.33 60.53 -4.78
CA LEU A 5 -1.14 59.62 -5.62
C LEU A 5 -0.58 58.19 -5.70
N LEU A 6 0.69 57.96 -5.35
CA LEU A 6 1.27 56.61 -5.37
C LEU A 6 0.88 55.74 -4.16
N PHE A 7 0.54 56.36 -3.02
CA PHE A 7 0.16 55.62 -1.80
C PHE A 7 -1.30 55.13 -1.82
N LEU A 8 -2.17 55.70 -2.65
CA LEU A 8 -3.57 55.25 -2.81
C LEU A 8 -3.68 53.99 -3.67
N GLY A 9 -2.77 53.76 -4.62
CA GLY A 9 -2.76 52.56 -5.47
C GLY A 9 -2.28 51.30 -4.73
N LEU A 10 -1.29 51.43 -3.83
CA LEU A 10 -0.75 50.30 -3.08
C LEU A 10 -1.70 49.78 -1.99
N GLY A 11 -2.48 50.67 -1.36
CA GLY A 11 -3.46 50.29 -0.33
C GLY A 11 -4.64 49.47 -0.88
N LEU A 12 -5.09 49.80 -2.09
CA LEU A 12 -6.15 49.06 -2.80
C LEU A 12 -5.68 47.68 -3.28
N LEU A 13 -4.42 47.56 -3.72
CA LEU A 13 -3.87 46.26 -4.12
C LEU A 13 -3.70 45.31 -2.92
N GLY A 14 -3.23 45.84 -1.77
CA GLY A 14 -3.06 45.04 -0.55
C GLY A 14 -4.38 44.55 0.03
N THR A 15 -5.44 45.37 -0.02
CA THR A 15 -6.78 44.98 0.45
C THR A 15 -7.45 43.98 -0.49
N ALA A 16 -7.32 44.14 -1.81
CA ALA A 16 -7.82 43.14 -2.76
C ALA A 16 -7.12 41.78 -2.60
N LEU A 17 -5.81 41.77 -2.33
CA LEU A 17 -5.04 40.54 -2.09
C LEU A 17 -5.47 39.86 -0.78
N LEU A 18 -5.69 40.61 0.29
CA LEU A 18 -6.16 40.07 1.56
C LEU A 18 -7.60 39.54 1.49
N ILE A 19 -8.47 40.17 0.69
CA ILE A 19 -9.83 39.67 0.44
C ILE A 19 -9.78 38.39 -0.40
N ALA A 20 -8.92 38.32 -1.43
CA ALA A 20 -8.73 37.10 -2.21
C ALA A 20 -8.18 35.93 -1.39
N LEU A 21 -7.25 36.21 -0.46
CA LEU A 21 -6.78 35.21 0.51
C LEU A 21 -7.88 34.80 1.50
N ALA A 22 -8.63 35.74 2.07
CA ALA A 22 -9.73 35.41 2.98
C ALA A 22 -10.83 34.58 2.29
N LEU A 23 -11.16 34.86 1.02
CA LEU A 23 -12.12 34.09 0.23
C LEU A 23 -11.58 32.70 -0.15
N SER A 24 -10.28 32.55 -0.41
CA SER A 24 -9.63 31.26 -0.65
C SER A 24 -9.72 30.33 0.57
N TRP A 25 -9.58 30.87 1.78
CA TRP A 25 -9.72 30.10 3.02
C TRP A 25 -11.19 29.78 3.35
N LEU A 26 -12.14 30.63 2.96
CA LEU A 26 -13.58 30.38 3.13
C LEU A 26 -14.15 29.38 2.11
N GLN A 27 -13.53 29.21 0.94
CA GLN A 27 -13.94 28.23 -0.07
C GLN A 27 -13.41 26.81 0.17
N GLN A 28 -12.61 26.57 1.21
CA GLN A 28 -12.24 25.21 1.63
C GLN A 28 -13.33 24.49 2.43
N GLY A 29 -14.47 25.13 2.70
CA GLY A 29 -15.67 24.50 3.26
C GLY A 29 -16.71 24.22 2.19
N ASN A 30 -17.10 22.95 2.05
CA ASN A 30 -18.18 22.42 1.21
C ASN A 30 -17.91 22.33 -0.31
N VAL A 31 -17.07 21.36 -0.68
CA VAL A 31 -17.39 20.56 -1.87
C VAL A 31 -18.57 19.67 -1.50
N PRO A 32 -19.71 19.73 -2.20
CA PRO A 32 -20.77 18.75 -2.02
C PRO A 32 -20.19 17.40 -2.43
N SER A 33 -20.11 16.46 -1.49
CA SER A 33 -19.86 15.05 -1.81
C SER A 33 -21.02 14.56 -2.67
N SER A 34 -20.83 14.64 -3.98
CA SER A 34 -21.51 13.78 -4.93
C SER A 34 -21.42 12.34 -4.40
N GLY A 35 -22.53 11.60 -4.45
CA GLY A 35 -22.62 10.20 -4.00
C GLY A 35 -21.72 9.28 -4.82
N GLY A 36 -20.41 9.39 -4.61
CA GLY A 36 -19.39 8.54 -5.20
C GLY A 36 -19.15 7.33 -4.30
N GLU A 37 -18.92 6.18 -4.92
CA GLU A 37 -18.37 5.02 -4.24
C GLU A 37 -17.21 5.44 -3.35
N ALA A 38 -17.37 5.28 -2.03
CA ALA A 38 -16.32 5.61 -1.08
C ALA A 38 -15.10 4.72 -1.37
N GLY A 39 -14.06 5.30 -1.99
CA GLY A 39 -12.79 4.62 -2.25
C GLY A 39 -12.11 4.12 -0.97
N LEU A 40 -11.00 3.40 -1.13
CA LEU A 40 -10.17 2.97 0.00
C LEU A 40 -9.85 4.17 0.93
N PRO A 41 -9.91 3.99 2.26
CA PRO A 41 -9.63 5.07 3.19
C PRO A 41 -8.14 5.40 3.10
N GLN A 42 -7.77 6.62 3.46
CA GLN A 42 -6.36 6.86 3.72
C GLN A 42 -5.89 6.02 4.93
N PRO A 43 -4.68 5.45 4.87
CA PRO A 43 -3.71 5.55 3.77
C PRO A 43 -3.75 4.36 2.79
N LEU A 44 -4.76 3.47 2.86
CA LEU A 44 -4.90 2.31 1.97
C LEU A 44 -4.97 2.69 0.48
N ASN A 45 -5.41 3.90 0.15
CA ASN A 45 -5.44 4.43 -1.23
C ASN A 45 -4.10 5.05 -1.71
N GLN A 46 -3.08 5.17 -0.85
CA GLN A 46 -1.76 5.72 -1.18
C GLN A 46 -0.67 4.65 -1.19
N LEU A 47 -1.04 3.39 -1.06
CA LEU A 47 -0.10 2.27 -1.01
C LEU A 47 0.56 2.06 -2.37
N GLN A 48 1.88 1.94 -2.38
CA GLN A 48 2.59 1.33 -3.50
C GLN A 48 2.00 -0.07 -3.71
N THR A 49 1.68 -0.44 -4.94
CA THR A 49 1.16 -1.79 -5.21
C THR A 49 2.26 -2.85 -5.13
N ALA A 50 1.88 -4.11 -4.94
CA ALA A 50 2.84 -5.21 -4.94
C ALA A 50 3.62 -5.28 -6.25
N ARG A 51 2.96 -5.07 -7.40
CA ARG A 51 3.63 -5.09 -8.71
C ARG A 51 4.58 -3.92 -8.90
N GLN A 52 4.24 -2.73 -8.39
CA GLN A 52 5.17 -1.60 -8.36
C GLN A 52 6.41 -1.89 -7.50
N ALA A 53 6.22 -2.43 -6.30
CA ALA A 53 7.33 -2.81 -5.43
C ALA A 53 8.17 -3.95 -6.02
N TYR A 54 7.52 -4.91 -6.69
CA TYR A 54 8.20 -6.00 -7.37
C TYR A 54 9.06 -5.52 -8.54
N ALA A 55 8.60 -4.53 -9.32
CA ALA A 55 9.41 -3.96 -10.38
C ALA A 55 10.71 -3.30 -9.85
N VAL A 56 10.63 -2.60 -8.71
CA VAL A 56 11.80 -2.05 -8.01
C VAL A 56 12.73 -3.19 -7.53
N LEU A 57 12.14 -4.23 -6.96
CA LEU A 57 12.86 -5.40 -6.47
C LEU A 57 13.61 -6.15 -7.57
N GLN A 58 13.02 -6.29 -8.76
CA GLN A 58 13.63 -7.02 -9.89
C GLN A 58 14.97 -6.39 -10.32
N GLN A 59 15.06 -5.06 -10.32
CA GLN A 59 16.32 -4.39 -10.62
C GLN A 59 17.38 -4.73 -9.58
N TRP A 60 17.02 -4.67 -8.30
CA TRP A 60 17.94 -5.03 -7.21
C TRP A 60 18.31 -6.51 -7.22
N SER A 61 17.35 -7.42 -7.47
CA SER A 61 17.55 -8.86 -7.36
C SER A 61 18.57 -9.36 -8.36
N SER A 62 18.66 -8.76 -9.55
CA SER A 62 19.70 -9.06 -10.53
C SER A 62 21.13 -8.89 -10.00
N THR A 63 21.34 -7.94 -9.08
CA THR A 63 22.65 -7.70 -8.42
C THR A 63 22.89 -8.67 -7.27
N TRP A 64 21.82 -9.16 -6.64
CA TRP A 64 21.90 -10.18 -5.61
C TRP A 64 22.11 -11.54 -6.24
N ALA A 65 21.17 -12.07 -7.04
CA ALA A 65 21.31 -13.29 -7.83
C ALA A 65 20.37 -13.26 -9.05
N GLU A 66 20.88 -13.55 -10.25
CA GLU A 66 20.12 -13.46 -11.50
C GLU A 66 18.90 -14.39 -11.56
N ASP A 67 18.95 -15.54 -10.87
CA ASP A 67 17.88 -16.52 -10.79
C ASP A 67 16.98 -16.34 -9.55
N ALA A 68 17.12 -15.23 -8.83
CA ALA A 68 16.30 -14.94 -7.67
C ALA A 68 14.86 -14.61 -8.07
N GLY A 69 13.91 -15.27 -7.42
CA GLY A 69 12.49 -14.96 -7.55
C GLY A 69 11.76 -14.95 -6.21
N PRO A 70 10.62 -14.25 -6.11
CA PRO A 70 9.87 -14.14 -4.87
C PRO A 70 9.22 -15.49 -4.53
N VAL A 71 9.26 -15.89 -3.26
CA VAL A 71 8.53 -17.05 -2.73
C VAL A 71 7.25 -16.57 -2.03
N THR A 72 7.31 -15.38 -1.45
CA THR A 72 6.17 -14.70 -0.83
C THR A 72 6.47 -13.21 -0.72
N LEU A 73 5.42 -12.42 -0.58
CA LEU A 73 5.49 -11.01 -0.23
C LEU A 73 4.36 -10.64 0.72
N SER A 74 4.60 -9.61 1.52
CA SER A 74 3.60 -9.09 2.43
C SER A 74 3.74 -7.59 2.63
N TYR A 75 2.60 -6.93 2.81
CA TYR A 75 2.51 -5.56 3.27
C TYR A 75 1.80 -5.55 4.62
N SER A 76 2.36 -4.86 5.60
CA SER A 76 1.68 -4.63 6.88
C SER A 76 1.41 -3.16 7.06
N PHE A 77 0.18 -2.89 7.46
CA PHE A 77 -0.38 -1.57 7.65
C PHE A 77 -0.80 -1.41 9.11
N GLN A 78 -0.60 -0.22 9.68
CA GLN A 78 -1.15 0.17 10.97
C GLN A 78 -2.05 1.40 10.83
N ARG A 79 -3.22 1.36 11.46
CA ARG A 79 -4.30 2.35 11.35
C ARG A 79 -3.84 3.77 11.64
N ASP A 80 -3.04 3.91 12.69
CA ASP A 80 -2.64 5.19 13.24
C ASP A 80 -1.16 5.51 12.93
N ALA A 81 -0.52 4.75 12.03
CA ALA A 81 0.85 5.04 11.61
C ALA A 81 0.87 6.25 10.66
N GLN A 82 1.80 7.18 10.92
CA GLN A 82 2.02 8.36 10.07
C GLN A 82 2.91 8.06 8.85
N GLU A 83 3.67 6.97 8.89
CA GLU A 83 4.59 6.59 7.82
C GLU A 83 3.93 5.57 6.88
N ALA A 84 4.16 5.75 5.58
CA ALA A 84 3.83 4.71 4.60
C ALA A 84 4.72 3.49 4.86
N GLY A 85 4.10 2.32 5.07
CA GLY A 85 4.81 1.05 5.20
C GLY A 85 5.48 0.61 3.90
N GLY A 86 6.23 -0.49 3.96
CA GLY A 86 6.92 -1.09 2.81
C GLY A 86 6.50 -2.53 2.54
N TRP A 87 6.77 -3.01 1.33
CA TRP A 87 6.58 -4.39 0.94
C TRP A 87 7.76 -5.24 1.39
N SER A 88 7.51 -6.25 2.21
CA SER A 88 8.50 -7.27 2.53
C SER A 88 8.40 -8.40 1.52
N PHE A 89 9.52 -8.79 0.92
CA PHE A 89 9.65 -9.93 0.02
C PHE A 89 10.57 -10.97 0.64
N GLN A 90 10.21 -12.24 0.48
CA GLN A 90 11.16 -13.33 0.62
C GLN A 90 11.52 -13.83 -0.77
N LEU A 91 12.79 -13.73 -1.13
CA LEU A 91 13.33 -14.20 -2.40
C LEU A 91 14.09 -15.50 -2.21
N TYR A 92 14.06 -16.38 -3.21
CA TYR A 92 14.86 -17.59 -3.29
C TYR A 92 15.70 -17.60 -4.57
N SER A 93 16.97 -17.96 -4.43
CA SER A 93 17.87 -18.26 -5.56
C SER A 93 18.21 -19.75 -5.55
N PRO A 94 17.77 -20.53 -6.56
CA PRO A 94 18.11 -21.94 -6.70
C PRO A 94 19.62 -22.21 -6.80
N SER A 95 20.35 -21.40 -7.58
CA SER A 95 21.80 -21.54 -7.79
C SER A 95 22.60 -21.31 -6.50
N ARG A 96 22.16 -20.37 -5.67
CA ARG A 96 22.80 -20.09 -4.37
C ARG A 96 22.27 -20.95 -3.24
N ARG A 97 21.09 -21.55 -3.39
CA ARG A 97 20.31 -22.19 -2.33
C ARG A 97 20.15 -21.28 -1.10
N ARG A 98 19.83 -20.02 -1.35
CA ARG A 98 19.66 -19.00 -0.30
C ARG A 98 18.33 -18.29 -0.40
N LEU A 99 17.86 -17.86 0.76
CA LEU A 99 16.72 -16.99 0.95
C LEU A 99 17.20 -15.60 1.35
N ALA A 100 16.63 -14.57 0.76
CA ALA A 100 16.78 -13.18 1.22
C ALA A 100 15.42 -12.62 1.61
N ASN A 101 15.33 -12.06 2.81
CA ASN A 101 14.21 -11.24 3.23
C ASN A 101 14.58 -9.78 2.97
N VAL A 102 13.74 -9.09 2.22
CA VAL A 102 14.02 -7.76 1.67
C VAL A 102 12.83 -6.86 1.93
N LEU A 103 13.05 -5.60 2.30
CA LEU A 103 12.04 -4.58 2.40
C LEU A 103 12.16 -3.61 1.23
N VAL A 104 11.06 -3.34 0.56
CA VAL A 104 10.94 -2.35 -0.51
C VAL A 104 10.07 -1.20 -0.02
N THR A 105 10.62 0.00 0.01
CA THR A 105 9.91 1.23 0.41
C THR A 105 10.13 2.28 -0.67
N GLY A 106 9.08 2.58 -1.44
CA GLY A 106 9.20 3.49 -2.58
C GLY A 106 10.17 2.91 -3.62
N SER A 107 11.29 3.59 -3.86
CA SER A 107 12.35 3.15 -4.77
C SER A 107 13.54 2.49 -4.07
N GLU A 108 13.50 2.35 -2.75
CA GLU A 108 14.61 1.79 -1.97
C GLU A 108 14.39 0.33 -1.65
N VAL A 109 15.49 -0.43 -1.64
CA VAL A 109 15.49 -1.87 -1.35
C VAL A 109 16.51 -2.16 -0.25
N TRP A 110 16.04 -2.78 0.82
CA TRP A 110 16.82 -3.06 2.03
C TRP A 110 16.85 -4.56 2.28
N MET A 111 18.02 -5.20 2.22
CA MET A 111 18.16 -6.59 2.66
C MET A 111 18.10 -6.65 4.18
N LEU A 112 17.07 -7.28 4.73
CA LEU A 112 16.88 -7.44 6.17
C LEU A 112 17.62 -8.65 6.72
N ARG A 113 17.65 -9.73 5.95
CA ARG A 113 18.28 -10.99 6.34
C ARG A 113 18.59 -11.83 5.11
N GLU A 114 19.70 -12.55 5.15
CA GLU A 114 20.00 -13.65 4.24
C GLU A 114 20.22 -14.95 5.03
N GLN A 115 19.74 -16.08 4.51
CA GLN A 115 19.91 -17.39 5.13
C GLN A 115 20.01 -18.50 4.10
N ALA A 116 20.67 -19.61 4.45
CA ALA A 116 20.67 -20.82 3.62
C ALA A 116 19.27 -21.45 3.61
N SER A 117 18.84 -21.96 2.45
CA SER A 117 17.62 -22.76 2.35
C SER A 117 17.97 -24.23 2.43
N LEU A 118 17.31 -24.95 3.35
CA LEU A 118 17.50 -26.40 3.50
C LEU A 118 16.84 -27.19 2.37
N TYR A 119 15.81 -26.63 1.75
CA TYR A 119 15.03 -27.26 0.70
C TYR A 119 14.79 -26.29 -0.47
N PRO A 120 14.61 -26.78 -1.71
CA PRO A 120 14.12 -25.97 -2.80
C PRO A 120 12.84 -25.24 -2.42
N GLN A 121 12.73 -23.97 -2.80
CA GLN A 121 11.51 -23.19 -2.64
C GLN A 121 10.88 -22.97 -4.00
N GLU A 122 9.56 -22.87 -4.02
CA GLU A 122 8.82 -22.60 -5.24
C GLU A 122 8.71 -21.09 -5.45
N ILE A 123 9.23 -20.61 -6.57
CA ILE A 123 9.18 -19.20 -6.95
C ILE A 123 7.76 -18.87 -7.44
N LEU A 124 7.19 -17.77 -6.97
CA LEU A 124 5.98 -17.15 -7.47
C LEU A 124 6.32 -16.40 -8.76
N ALA A 125 5.92 -16.94 -9.90
CA ALA A 125 6.09 -16.26 -11.16
C ALA A 125 5.06 -15.12 -11.28
N PRO A 126 5.35 -14.00 -11.97
CA PRO A 126 4.39 -12.90 -12.15
C PRO A 126 3.04 -13.34 -12.73
N GLU A 127 3.05 -14.35 -13.59
CA GLU A 127 1.89 -14.98 -14.20
C GLU A 127 1.00 -15.77 -13.22
N ASP A 128 1.53 -16.18 -12.06
CA ASP A 128 0.77 -16.91 -11.04
C ASP A 128 -0.19 -16.01 -10.25
N TRP A 129 0.04 -14.70 -10.28
CA TRP A 129 -0.73 -13.70 -9.54
C TRP A 129 -1.04 -12.49 -10.44
N PRO A 130 -1.79 -12.66 -11.54
CA PRO A 130 -2.11 -11.58 -12.47
C PRO A 130 -2.87 -10.42 -11.79
N VAL A 131 -3.65 -10.69 -10.74
CA VAL A 131 -4.36 -9.66 -9.97
C VAL A 131 -3.45 -9.06 -8.90
N ASP A 132 -3.24 -7.75 -8.98
CA ASP A 132 -2.36 -6.99 -8.10
C ASP A 132 -3.05 -6.56 -6.79
N SER A 133 -2.26 -6.11 -5.82
CA SER A 133 -2.69 -5.82 -4.45
C SER A 133 -3.79 -4.76 -4.34
N ASP A 134 -3.83 -3.79 -5.25
CA ASP A 134 -4.83 -2.71 -5.24
C ASP A 134 -6.24 -3.24 -5.54
N THR A 135 -6.35 -4.14 -6.51
CA THR A 135 -7.59 -4.82 -6.86
C THR A 135 -8.05 -5.72 -5.72
N ILE A 136 -7.13 -6.49 -5.13
CA ILE A 136 -7.41 -7.36 -3.99
C ILE A 136 -7.91 -6.57 -2.78
N LEU A 137 -7.24 -5.47 -2.45
CA LEU A 137 -7.65 -4.59 -1.35
C LEU A 137 -9.00 -3.95 -1.63
N THR A 138 -9.26 -3.55 -2.88
CA THR A 138 -10.56 -2.98 -3.28
C THR A 138 -11.68 -4.01 -3.14
N THR A 139 -11.46 -5.24 -3.62
CA THR A 139 -12.41 -6.35 -3.47
C THR A 139 -12.69 -6.64 -1.99
N TRP A 140 -11.64 -6.78 -1.18
CA TRP A 140 -11.79 -6.96 0.27
C TRP A 140 -12.53 -5.80 0.94
N TRP A 141 -12.19 -4.57 0.58
CA TRP A 141 -12.77 -3.36 1.15
C TRP A 141 -14.28 -3.28 0.89
N ASN A 142 -14.69 -3.57 -0.35
CA ASN A 142 -16.08 -3.47 -0.77
C ASN A 142 -16.97 -4.53 -0.11
N GLU A 143 -16.48 -5.74 0.08
CA GLU A 143 -17.26 -6.82 0.70
C GLU A 143 -17.29 -6.76 2.24
N TRP A 144 -16.14 -6.53 2.87
CA TRP A 144 -15.99 -6.69 4.33
C TRP A 144 -15.27 -5.51 5.00
N GLY A 145 -14.23 -5.00 4.33
CA GLY A 145 -13.28 -4.06 4.92
C GLY A 145 -13.95 -2.79 5.42
N ARG A 146 -14.90 -2.20 4.67
CA ARG A 146 -15.63 -1.00 5.11
C ARG A 146 -16.26 -1.16 6.48
N THR A 147 -17.03 -2.23 6.69
CA THR A 147 -17.75 -2.46 7.95
C THR A 147 -16.82 -2.83 9.08
N LEU A 148 -15.78 -3.63 8.81
CA LEU A 148 -14.84 -4.06 9.83
C LEU A 148 -13.93 -2.92 10.27
N TRP A 149 -13.38 -2.16 9.34
CA TRP A 149 -12.45 -1.06 9.58
C TRP A 149 -13.03 0.07 10.42
N GLN A 150 -14.33 0.33 10.27
CA GLN A 150 -15.02 1.35 11.05
C GLN A 150 -15.19 0.98 12.53
N ARG A 151 -15.01 -0.30 12.90
CA ARG A 151 -15.04 -0.71 14.31
C ARG A 151 -13.84 -0.10 15.06
N SER A 152 -13.97 0.05 16.38
CA SER A 152 -12.91 0.59 17.24
C SER A 152 -11.74 -0.38 17.48
N HIS A 153 -11.89 -1.63 17.05
CA HIS A 153 -10.99 -2.74 17.38
C HIS A 153 -9.84 -2.96 16.39
N PRO A 154 -10.02 -2.82 15.06
CA PRO A 154 -8.92 -3.02 14.13
C PRO A 154 -7.83 -1.97 14.27
N GLN A 155 -6.60 -2.43 14.28
CA GLN A 155 -5.40 -1.62 14.43
C GLN A 155 -4.39 -1.85 13.33
N SER A 156 -4.30 -3.06 12.81
CA SER A 156 -3.40 -3.37 11.71
C SER A 156 -4.04 -4.32 10.73
N MET A 157 -3.56 -4.24 9.51
CA MET A 157 -3.92 -5.12 8.42
C MET A 157 -2.67 -5.65 7.78
N THR A 158 -2.66 -6.93 7.46
CA THR A 158 -1.59 -7.53 6.67
C THR A 158 -2.20 -8.08 5.40
N LEU A 159 -1.61 -7.71 4.27
CA LEU A 159 -1.84 -8.33 2.99
C LEU A 159 -0.64 -9.22 2.68
N HIS A 160 -0.87 -10.49 2.38
CA HIS A 160 0.17 -11.48 2.11
C HIS A 160 -0.14 -12.23 0.82
N LEU A 161 0.84 -12.42 -0.04
CA LEU A 161 0.78 -13.28 -1.21
C LEU A 161 1.74 -14.44 -1.02
N GLY A 162 1.23 -15.65 -1.17
CA GLY A 162 1.99 -16.88 -0.99
C GLY A 162 1.26 -18.08 -1.56
N ARG A 163 1.91 -19.25 -1.48
CA ARG A 163 1.27 -20.53 -1.79
C ARG A 163 0.63 -21.12 -0.53
N ARG A 164 -0.65 -21.49 -0.62
CA ARG A 164 -1.37 -22.26 0.40
C ARG A 164 -2.11 -23.42 -0.27
N ALA A 165 -1.91 -24.63 0.25
CA ALA A 165 -2.53 -25.85 -0.29
C ALA A 165 -2.36 -26.03 -1.81
N GLY A 166 -1.20 -25.62 -2.35
CA GLY A 166 -0.89 -25.71 -3.79
C GLY A 166 -1.46 -24.59 -4.66
N LEU A 167 -2.19 -23.63 -4.10
CA LEU A 167 -2.73 -22.47 -4.81
C LEU A 167 -1.97 -21.20 -4.42
N VAL A 168 -1.81 -20.29 -5.37
CA VAL A 168 -1.33 -18.93 -5.08
C VAL A 168 -2.51 -18.08 -4.62
N THR A 169 -2.38 -17.52 -3.42
CA THR A 169 -3.48 -16.83 -2.74
C THR A 169 -3.02 -15.52 -2.15
N TRP A 170 -3.85 -14.50 -2.28
CA TRP A 170 -3.79 -13.32 -1.44
C TRP A 170 -4.52 -13.60 -0.12
N GLN A 171 -3.93 -13.18 0.98
CA GLN A 171 -4.47 -13.31 2.32
C GLN A 171 -4.56 -11.93 2.95
N VAL A 172 -5.76 -11.55 3.38
CA VAL A 172 -6.01 -10.32 4.12
C VAL A 172 -6.30 -10.69 5.56
N SER A 173 -5.45 -10.23 6.47
CA SER A 173 -5.62 -10.41 7.91
C SER A 173 -5.86 -9.06 8.57
N LEU A 174 -6.90 -8.97 9.39
CA LEU A 174 -7.20 -7.80 10.21
C LEU A 174 -6.94 -8.13 11.67
N LEU A 175 -6.14 -7.32 12.34
CA LEU A 175 -5.68 -7.57 13.70
C LEU A 175 -6.16 -6.48 14.67
N GLY A 176 -6.50 -6.90 15.89
CA GLY A 176 -6.85 -6.03 17.01
C GLY A 176 -5.64 -5.46 17.73
N LYS A 177 -5.88 -4.61 18.74
CA LYS A 177 -4.83 -3.96 19.59
C LYS A 177 -3.89 -4.95 20.28
N ASP A 178 -4.42 -6.08 20.68
CA ASP A 178 -3.74 -7.19 21.35
C ASP A 178 -3.17 -8.23 20.37
N GLY A 179 -3.24 -7.97 19.06
CA GLY A 179 -2.76 -8.89 18.02
C GLY A 179 -3.72 -10.05 17.72
N GLN A 180 -4.93 -10.07 18.29
CA GLN A 180 -5.92 -11.07 17.94
C GLN A 180 -6.40 -10.88 16.49
N ILE A 181 -6.63 -11.98 15.77
CA ILE A 181 -7.19 -11.94 14.41
C ILE A 181 -8.68 -11.62 14.53
N LEU A 182 -9.06 -10.45 14.03
CA LEU A 182 -10.44 -9.99 13.95
C LEU A 182 -11.12 -10.49 12.68
N ASP A 183 -10.35 -10.63 11.61
CA ASP A 183 -10.83 -11.15 10.34
C ASP A 183 -9.68 -11.77 9.55
N PHE A 184 -10.00 -12.81 8.78
CA PHE A 184 -9.08 -13.45 7.85
C PHE A 184 -9.85 -13.82 6.59
N ARG A 185 -9.32 -13.42 5.43
CA ARG A 185 -9.90 -13.73 4.13
C ARG A 185 -8.81 -14.16 3.17
N GLU A 186 -9.14 -15.13 2.34
CA GLU A 186 -8.29 -15.57 1.24
C GLU A 186 -8.96 -15.26 -0.08
N LEU A 187 -8.15 -14.83 -1.05
CA LEU A 187 -8.57 -14.53 -2.40
C LEU A 187 -7.63 -15.24 -3.36
N GLN A 188 -8.16 -15.82 -4.43
CA GLN A 188 -7.35 -16.47 -5.44
C GLN A 188 -6.51 -15.42 -6.17
N ALA A 189 -5.19 -15.64 -6.30
CA ALA A 189 -4.33 -14.64 -6.93
C ALA A 189 -4.57 -14.47 -8.45
N ALA A 190 -5.15 -15.50 -9.08
CA ALA A 190 -5.51 -15.51 -10.50
C ALA A 190 -6.72 -14.63 -10.83
N THR A 191 -7.73 -14.59 -9.96
CA THR A 191 -9.02 -13.93 -10.26
C THR A 191 -9.36 -12.79 -9.31
N GLY A 192 -8.77 -12.79 -8.11
CA GLY A 192 -9.15 -11.89 -7.03
C GLY A 192 -10.46 -12.26 -6.35
N ASP A 193 -11.05 -13.41 -6.68
CA ASP A 193 -12.27 -13.90 -6.03
C ASP A 193 -11.93 -14.47 -4.65
N PHE A 194 -12.86 -14.33 -3.71
CA PHE A 194 -12.73 -14.97 -2.41
C PHE A 194 -12.68 -16.49 -2.56
N LEU A 195 -11.65 -17.08 -1.98
CA LEU A 195 -11.71 -18.50 -1.64
C LEU A 195 -12.69 -18.58 -0.47
N THR A 196 -13.81 -19.27 -0.71
CA THR A 196 -14.88 -19.43 0.28
C THR A 196 -14.27 -19.94 1.59
N PRO A 197 -14.64 -19.39 2.76
CA PRO A 197 -14.43 -20.10 4.01
C PRO A 197 -15.23 -21.40 4.06
#